data_AF-A0A523AZ68-F1
#
_entry.id   AF-A0A523AZ68-F1
#
_cell.length_a   1.000
_cell.length_b   1.000
_cell.length_c   1.000
_cell.angle_alpha   90.00
_cell.angle_beta   90.00
_cell.angle_gamma   90.00
#
_symmetry.space_group_name_H-M   'P 1'
#
loop_
_entity.id
_entity.type
_entity.pdbx_description
1 polymer ?
#
loop_
_entity_poly.entity_id
_entity_poly.type
_entity_poly.pdbx_seq_one_letter_code
_entity_poly.pdbx_strand_id
1 'polypeptide(L)'
;MTDLTALLILKIVATSLTLNFGGSGGLFIPSLYVGGALGLIYAQTLNLEAPVLYAILSMAAVLAATSKSLLTSIALVAETMGSSFIIPAIVSAAVSYFLTGSRSFYRSQLVNKLQARHAQC
;
A
#
# COMPACT_ATOMS: atom_id res chain seq x y z
N MET A 1 8.83 17.33 -10.68
CA MET A 1 9.27 16.28 -9.73
C MET A 1 9.14 16.73 -8.27
N THR A 2 9.52 17.97 -7.94
CA THR A 2 9.39 18.54 -6.59
C THR A 2 7.95 18.58 -6.09
N ASP A 3 6.99 18.89 -6.97
CA ASP A 3 5.59 19.08 -6.56
C ASP A 3 4.93 17.79 -6.10
N LEU A 4 5.13 16.68 -6.84
CA LEU A 4 4.60 15.36 -6.46
C LEU A 4 5.21 14.87 -5.15
N THR A 5 6.52 15.10 -4.95
CA THR A 5 7.22 14.73 -3.72
C THR A 5 6.70 15.53 -2.53
N ALA A 6 6.46 16.84 -2.71
CA ALA A 6 5.86 17.69 -1.69
C ALA A 6 4.44 17.23 -1.33
N LEU A 7 3.61 16.93 -2.33
CA LEU A 7 2.24 16.42 -2.12
C LEU A 7 2.23 15.05 -1.42
N LEU A 8 3.17 14.16 -1.76
CA LEU A 8 3.32 12.87 -1.12
C LEU A 8 3.61 13.03 0.38
N ILE A 9 4.61 13.85 0.73
CA ILE A 9 4.97 14.13 2.13
C ILE A 9 3.80 14.77 2.86
N LEU A 10 3.17 15.77 2.25
CA LEU A 10 2.02 16.46 2.83
C LEU A 10 0.86 15.48 3.08
N LYS A 11 0.59 14.55 2.16
CA LYS A 11 -0.47 13.55 2.31
C LYS A 11 -0.19 12.59 3.45
N ILE A 12 1.05 12.13 3.62
CA ILE A 12 1.47 11.26 4.74
C ILE A 12 1.25 12.00 6.06
N VAL A 13 1.78 13.23 6.17
CA VAL A 13 1.62 14.05 7.38
C VAL A 13 0.15 14.31 7.69
N ALA A 14 -0.64 14.72 6.70
CA ALA A 14 -2.07 14.97 6.87
C ALA A 14 -2.82 13.71 7.34
N THR A 15 -2.52 12.55 6.75
CA THR A 15 -3.16 11.28 7.15
C THR A 15 -2.78 10.87 8.57
N SER A 16 -1.50 11.01 8.93
CA SER A 16 -1.03 10.76 10.29
C SER A 16 -1.70 11.69 11.30
N LEU A 17 -1.78 12.99 11.02
CA LEU A 17 -2.45 13.94 11.91
C LEU A 17 -3.93 13.59 12.09
N THR A 18 -4.67 13.36 11.01
CA THR A 18 -6.09 13.00 11.07
C THR A 18 -6.33 11.77 11.94
N LEU A 19 -5.50 10.73 11.81
CA LEU A 19 -5.63 9.51 12.62
C LEU A 19 -5.27 9.74 14.09
N ASN A 20 -4.26 10.57 14.37
CA ASN A 20 -3.88 10.91 15.75
C ASN A 20 -4.94 11.77 16.45
N PHE A 21 -5.66 12.61 15.72
CA PHE A 21 -6.78 13.41 16.25
C PHE A 21 -8.10 12.62 16.38
N GLY A 22 -8.07 11.28 16.26
CA GLY A 22 -9.25 10.44 16.41
C GLY A 22 -10.17 10.42 15.19
N GLY A 23 -9.68 10.85 14.02
CA GLY A 23 -10.43 10.74 12.77
C GLY A 23 -10.70 9.28 12.40
N SER A 24 -11.97 8.94 12.19
CA SER A 24 -12.37 7.63 11.69
C SER A 24 -12.23 7.58 10.17
N GLY A 25 -11.06 7.17 9.69
CA GLY A 25 -10.77 6.97 8.27
C GLY A 25 -9.84 5.79 8.05
N GLY A 26 -10.11 4.95 7.05
CA GLY A 26 -9.25 3.81 6.75
C GLY A 26 -7.91 4.22 6.11
N LEU A 27 -6.85 3.45 6.37
CA LEU A 27 -5.52 3.64 5.75
C LEU A 27 -5.41 3.13 4.31
N PHE A 28 -6.50 2.58 3.77
CA PHE A 28 -6.54 1.91 2.47
C PHE A 28 -6.25 2.87 1.30
N ILE A 29 -7.05 3.93 1.14
CA ILE A 29 -6.90 4.90 0.05
C ILE A 29 -5.59 5.71 0.19
N PRO A 30 -5.19 6.18 1.39
CA PRO A 30 -3.89 6.81 1.57
C PRO A 30 -2.73 5.91 1.14
N SER A 31 -2.78 4.61 1.46
CA SER A 31 -1.72 3.65 1.07
C SER A 31 -1.62 3.51 -0.45
N LEU A 32 -2.75 3.46 -1.16
CA LEU A 32 -2.76 3.42 -2.63
C LEU A 32 -2.17 4.70 -3.23
N TYR A 33 -2.56 5.88 -2.71
CA TYR A 33 -1.99 7.14 -3.19
C TYR A 33 -0.48 7.20 -2.98
N VAL A 34 0.00 6.82 -1.79
CA VAL A 34 1.42 6.81 -1.46
C VAL A 34 2.18 5.85 -2.39
N GLY A 35 1.67 4.63 -2.59
CA GLY A 35 2.28 3.67 -3.52
C GLY A 35 2.32 4.16 -4.96
N GLY A 36 1.22 4.72 -5.46
CA GLY A 36 1.16 5.27 -6.83
C GLY A 36 2.11 6.44 -7.04
N ALA A 37 2.14 7.38 -6.11
CA ALA A 37 3.05 8.53 -6.16
C ALA A 37 4.52 8.08 -6.09
N LEU A 38 4.86 7.13 -5.20
CA LEU A 38 6.21 6.56 -5.10
C LEU A 38 6.64 5.88 -6.40
N GLY A 39 5.75 5.09 -7.02
CA GLY A 39 6.06 4.42 -8.28
C GLY A 39 6.27 5.37 -9.46
N LEU A 40 5.50 6.47 -9.51
CA LEU A 40 5.70 7.53 -10.51
C LEU A 40 7.02 8.29 -10.29
N ILE A 41 7.34 8.64 -9.03
CA ILE A 41 8.62 9.27 -8.69
C ILE A 41 9.77 8.33 -9.10
N TYR A 42 9.69 7.05 -8.73
CA TYR A 42 10.68 6.04 -9.10
C TYR A 42 10.87 5.95 -10.62
N ALA A 43 9.78 5.83 -11.37
CA ALA A 43 9.83 5.76 -12.82
C ALA A 43 10.48 6.99 -13.47
N GLN A 44 10.14 8.18 -12.97
CA GLN A 44 10.67 9.45 -13.49
C GLN A 44 12.14 9.65 -13.12
N THR A 45 12.56 9.27 -11.90
CA THR A 45 13.97 9.41 -11.47
C THR A 45 14.92 8.56 -12.31
N LEU A 46 14.48 7.39 -12.78
CA LEU A 46 15.27 6.48 -13.58
C LEU A 46 14.95 6.55 -15.09
N ASN A 47 14.10 7.50 -15.51
CA ASN A 47 13.66 7.68 -16.90
C ASN A 47 13.13 6.39 -17.55
N LEU A 48 12.28 5.65 -16.83
CA LEU A 48 11.69 4.40 -17.32
C LEU A 48 10.53 4.68 -18.28
N GLU A 49 10.43 3.89 -19.35
CA GLU A 49 9.46 4.10 -20.45
C GLU A 49 8.00 3.84 -20.05
N ALA A 50 7.74 3.10 -18.96
CA ALA A 50 6.40 2.69 -18.53
C ALA A 50 6.05 3.20 -17.11
N PRO A 51 5.95 4.53 -16.87
CA PRO A 51 5.76 5.07 -15.52
C PRO A 51 4.46 4.61 -14.85
N VAL A 52 3.41 4.40 -15.64
CA VAL A 52 2.12 3.89 -15.15
C VAL A 52 2.24 2.48 -14.59
N LEU A 53 3.05 1.61 -15.22
CA LEU A 53 3.29 0.26 -14.73
C LEU A 53 3.91 0.31 -13.34
N TYR A 54 4.99 1.07 -13.15
CA TYR A 54 5.65 1.18 -11.85
C TYR A 54 4.76 1.80 -10.77
N ALA A 55 3.87 2.73 -11.13
CA ALA A 55 2.85 3.26 -10.23
C ALA A 55 1.91 2.15 -9.74
N ILE A 56 1.35 1.36 -10.65
CA ILE A 56 0.44 0.24 -10.36
C ILE A 56 1.12 -0.82 -9.50
N LEU A 57 2.35 -1.20 -9.84
CA LEU A 57 3.13 -2.19 -9.08
C LEU A 57 3.42 -1.72 -7.64
N SER A 58 3.70 -0.43 -7.48
CA SER A 58 3.97 0.17 -6.18
C SER A 58 2.70 0.34 -5.34
N MET A 59 1.54 0.59 -5.97
CA MET A 59 0.23 0.57 -5.29
C MET A 59 -0.04 -0.80 -4.67
N ALA A 60 0.12 -1.89 -5.44
CA ALA A 60 -0.05 -3.25 -4.94
C ALA A 60 0.94 -3.58 -3.82
N ALA A 61 2.20 -3.19 -3.99
CA ALA A 61 3.28 -3.44 -3.04
C ALA A 61 3.07 -2.73 -1.69
N VAL A 62 2.73 -1.44 -1.71
CA VAL A 62 2.50 -0.67 -0.48
C VAL A 62 1.26 -1.19 0.24
N LEU A 63 0.17 -1.46 -0.48
CA LEU A 63 -1.04 -1.97 0.14
C LEU A 63 -0.83 -3.37 0.75
N ALA A 64 -0.10 -4.25 0.08
CA ALA A 64 0.23 -5.58 0.60
C ALA A 64 1.09 -5.51 1.87
N ALA A 65 2.06 -4.59 1.91
CA ALA A 65 2.89 -4.35 3.09
C ALA A 65 2.09 -3.80 4.27
N THR A 66 1.26 -2.77 4.06
CA THR A 66 0.56 -2.08 5.17
C THR A 66 -0.60 -2.89 5.72
N SER A 67 -1.37 -3.56 4.85
CA SER A 67 -2.54 -4.35 5.24
C SER A 67 -2.21 -5.79 5.65
N LYS A 68 -1.00 -6.26 5.35
CA LYS A 68 -0.61 -7.65 5.51
C LYS A 68 -1.66 -8.62 4.92
N SER A 69 -2.26 -8.24 3.79
CA SER A 69 -3.10 -9.10 2.96
C SER A 69 -2.60 -9.12 1.53
N LEU A 70 -1.92 -10.21 1.16
CA LEU A 70 -1.28 -10.34 -0.15
C LEU A 70 -2.31 -10.45 -1.28
N LEU A 71 -3.21 -11.45 -1.21
CA LEU A 71 -4.17 -11.74 -2.28
C LEU A 71 -5.17 -10.59 -2.48
N THR A 72 -5.65 -9.95 -1.39
CA THR A 72 -6.59 -8.83 -1.49
C THR A 72 -5.96 -7.64 -2.22
N SER A 73 -4.70 -7.33 -1.96
CA SER A 73 -4.02 -6.20 -2.58
C SER A 73 -3.81 -6.43 -4.08
N ILE A 74 -3.46 -7.65 -4.47
CA ILE A 74 -3.29 -8.05 -5.88
C ILE A 74 -4.64 -8.00 -6.60
N ALA A 75 -5.68 -8.61 -6.03
CA ALA A 75 -7.01 -8.64 -6.62
C ALA A 75 -7.56 -7.22 -6.81
N LEU A 76 -7.42 -6.35 -5.80
CA LEU A 76 -7.85 -4.97 -5.92
C LEU A 76 -7.19 -4.25 -7.10
N VAL A 77 -5.87 -4.35 -7.22
CA VAL A 77 -5.14 -3.67 -8.29
C VAL A 77 -5.50 -4.26 -9.66
N ALA A 78 -5.71 -5.58 -9.73
CA ALA A 78 -6.17 -6.24 -10.95
C ALA A 78 -7.55 -5.76 -11.41
N GLU A 79 -8.50 -5.64 -10.48
CA GLU A 79 -9.87 -5.20 -10.79
C GLU A 79 -9.92 -3.71 -11.15
N THR A 80 -9.10 -2.88 -10.51
CA THR A 80 -9.13 -1.42 -10.72
C THR A 80 -8.29 -0.95 -11.90
N MET A 81 -7.16 -1.62 -12.19
CA MET A 81 -6.20 -1.19 -13.22
C MET A 81 -6.17 -2.11 -14.44
N GLY A 82 -6.82 -3.27 -14.37
CA GLY A 82 -6.89 -4.26 -15.44
C GLY A 82 -5.99 -5.48 -15.21
N SER A 83 -6.42 -6.62 -15.76
CA SER A 83 -5.80 -7.93 -15.58
C SER A 83 -4.41 -8.07 -16.19
N SER A 84 -4.03 -7.20 -17.13
CA SER A 84 -2.71 -7.22 -17.79
C SER A 84 -1.54 -7.03 -16.82
N PHE A 85 -1.79 -6.42 -15.65
CA PHE A 85 -0.74 -6.10 -14.67
C PHE A 85 -0.65 -7.09 -13.50
N ILE A 86 -1.47 -8.16 -13.50
CA ILE A 86 -1.55 -9.13 -12.39
C ILE A 86 -0.20 -9.77 -12.10
N ILE A 87 0.49 -10.28 -13.13
CA ILE A 87 1.72 -11.06 -12.96
C ILE A 87 2.81 -10.23 -12.29
N PRO A 88 3.18 -9.03 -12.82
CA PRO A 88 4.20 -8.23 -12.17
C PRO A 88 3.73 -7.68 -10.81
N ALA A 89 2.42 -7.44 -10.60
CA ALA A 89 1.89 -6.98 -9.32
C ALA A 89 1.98 -8.06 -8.23
N ILE A 90 1.82 -9.34 -8.57
CA ILE A 90 2.04 -10.46 -7.64
C ILE A 90 3.47 -10.43 -7.12
N VAL A 91 4.44 -10.27 -8.02
CA VAL A 91 5.87 -10.26 -7.65
C VAL A 91 6.19 -9.07 -6.75
N SER A 92 5.76 -7.85 -7.12
CA SER A 92 6.02 -6.66 -6.30
C SER A 92 5.35 -6.76 -4.92
N ALA A 93 4.10 -7.21 -4.88
CA ALA A 93 3.35 -7.38 -3.65
C ALA A 93 3.94 -8.45 -2.75
N ALA A 94 4.37 -9.59 -3.30
CA ALA A 94 4.98 -10.67 -2.53
C ALA A 94 6.30 -10.20 -1.89
N VAL A 95 7.18 -9.57 -2.67
CA VAL A 95 8.47 -9.06 -2.17
C VAL A 95 8.24 -8.07 -1.03
N SER A 96 7.37 -7.09 -1.23
CA SER A 96 7.04 -6.07 -0.21
C SER A 96 6.42 -6.68 1.06
N TYR A 97 5.51 -7.65 0.88
CA TYR A 97 4.85 -8.36 1.97
C TYR A 97 5.85 -9.13 2.83
N PHE A 98 6.80 -9.84 2.23
CA PHE A 98 7.80 -10.61 2.97
C PHE A 98 8.82 -9.70 3.64
N LEU A 99 9.28 -8.65 2.97
CA LEU A 99 10.25 -7.69 3.54
C LEU A 99 9.70 -6.93 4.75
N THR A 100 8.40 -6.62 4.76
CA THR A 100 7.75 -5.93 5.89
C THR A 100 7.60 -6.80 7.14
N GLY A 101 7.82 -8.12 7.03
CA GLY A 101 7.73 -9.05 8.16
C GLY A 101 6.32 -9.13 8.75
N SER A 102 6.20 -9.11 10.09
CA SER A 102 4.94 -9.28 10.82
C SER A 102 4.26 -7.96 11.24
N ARG A 103 4.73 -6.82 10.74
CA ARG A 103 4.13 -5.52 11.06
C ARG A 103 2.94 -5.27 10.12
N SER A 104 1.82 -4.84 10.69
CA SER A 104 0.64 -4.34 9.97
C SER A 104 0.23 -3.01 10.59
N PHE A 105 -0.35 -2.12 9.79
CA PHE A 105 -0.94 -0.88 10.29
C PHE A 105 -2.24 -1.12 11.06
N TYR A 106 -2.90 -2.24 10.80
CA TYR A 106 -4.14 -2.61 11.45
C TYR A 106 -3.83 -3.36 12.75
N ARG A 107 -3.80 -2.62 13.87
CA ARG A 107 -3.48 -3.20 15.19
C ARG A 107 -4.51 -4.23 15.67
N SER A 108 -5.74 -4.12 15.18
CA SER A 108 -6.83 -5.08 15.43
C SER A 108 -6.77 -6.32 14.53
N GLN A 109 -5.84 -6.38 13.56
CA GLN A 109 -5.69 -7.54 12.69
C GLN A 109 -5.04 -8.68 13.47
N LEU A 110 -5.89 -9.66 13.82
CA LEU A 110 -5.48 -10.83 14.58
C LEU A 110 -4.74 -11.79 13.63
N VAL A 111 -3.48 -12.07 13.94
CA VAL A 111 -2.64 -12.96 13.12
C VAL A 111 -3.09 -14.41 13.30
N ASN A 112 -3.50 -14.77 14.53
CA ASN A 112 -3.83 -16.14 14.90
C ASN A 112 -5.23 -16.24 15.53
N LYS A 113 -5.91 -17.37 15.28
CA LYS A 113 -7.21 -17.69 15.90
C LYS A 113 -7.15 -17.75 17.43
N LEU A 114 -5.99 -18.04 18.01
CA LEU A 114 -5.79 -18.02 19.46
C LEU A 114 -5.88 -16.61 20.04
N GLN A 115 -5.31 -15.61 19.34
CA GLN A 115 -5.45 -14.21 19.74
C GLN A 115 -6.88 -13.73 19.58
N ALA A 116 -7.59 -14.21 18.56
CA ALA A 116 -9.01 -13.92 18.37
C ALA A 116 -9.86 -14.41 19.54
N ARG A 117 -9.52 -15.58 20.10
CA ARG A 117 -10.22 -16.15 21.27
C ARG A 117 -9.98 -15.34 22.54
N HIS A 118 -8.77 -14.82 22.76
CA HIS A 118 -8.46 -14.03 23.96
C HIS A 118 -9.05 -12.61 23.91
N ALA A 119 -9.25 -12.03 22.74
CA ALA A 119 -9.88 -10.71 22.59
C ALA A 119 -11.41 -10.72 22.80
N GLN A 120 -12.02 -11.90 22.92
CA GLN A 120 -13.46 -12.09 23.13
C GLN A 120 -13.82 -12.38 24.61
N CYS A 121 -12.84 -12.52 25.49
CA CYS A 121 -13.01 -12.57 26.95
C CYS A 121 -12.79 -11.17 27.54
#